data_AF-A0AB73K6U2-F1
#
_entry.id   AF-A0AB73K6U2-F1
#
_cell.length_a   1.000
_cell.length_b   1.000
_cell.length_c   1.000
_cell.angle_alpha   90.00
_cell.angle_beta   90.00
_cell.angle_gamma   90.00
#
_symmetry.space_group_name_H-M   'P 1'
#
loop_
_entity.id
_entity.type
_entity.pdbx_description
1 polymer ?
#
loop_
_entity_poly.entity_id
_entity_poly.type
_entity_poly.pdbx_seq_one_letter_code
_entity_poly.pdbx_strand_id
1 'polypeptide(L)'
;MEKGEKIKRLIKQLVGANPNFPIIGTVTELQKETCSLALDEDLIITDVRLKVSYGGSENYMIQYPKIGSRVVALSISGELSDLMIIKVDEIEKIEINQNGLVLLLDSTDGKVCIKNNSRSLIDLFQLLTDTLKGLKVFTSTGASGTPLPDTQKKLIDFETGFKSLLK
;
A
#
# COMPACT_ATOMS: atom_id res chain seq x y z
N MET A 1 -39.64 -23.67 4.57
CA MET A 1 -38.48 -22.94 4.01
C MET A 1 -38.31 -21.67 4.81
N GLU A 2 -37.27 -21.61 5.65
CA GLU A 2 -36.97 -20.42 6.43
C GLU A 2 -36.72 -19.23 5.52
N LYS A 3 -37.19 -18.06 5.95
CA LYS A 3 -37.14 -16.81 5.21
C LYS A 3 -35.72 -16.50 4.68
N GLY A 4 -34.69 -16.85 5.46
CA GLY A 4 -33.28 -16.71 5.10
C GLY A 4 -32.84 -17.56 3.90
N GLU A 5 -33.29 -18.81 3.78
CA GLU A 5 -32.98 -19.65 2.62
C GLU A 5 -33.64 -19.12 1.35
N LYS A 6 -34.85 -18.57 1.48
CA LYS A 6 -35.57 -17.96 0.36
C LYS A 6 -34.85 -16.70 -0.12
N ILE A 7 -34.32 -15.89 0.80
CA ILE A 7 -33.53 -14.68 0.49
C ILE A 7 -32.20 -15.06 -0.19
N LYS A 8 -31.45 -16.02 0.35
CA LYS A 8 -30.21 -16.53 -0.29
C LYS A 8 -30.47 -17.05 -1.70
N ARG A 9 -31.58 -17.75 -1.92
CA ARG A 9 -32.00 -18.22 -3.25
C ARG A 9 -32.34 -17.04 -4.18
N LEU A 10 -33.05 -16.03 -3.69
CA LEU A 10 -33.42 -14.86 -4.48
C LEU A 10 -32.21 -14.00 -4.84
N ILE A 11 -31.25 -13.81 -3.93
CA ILE A 11 -29.98 -13.15 -4.22
C ILE A 11 -29.19 -13.96 -5.26
N LYS A 12 -29.09 -15.29 -5.11
CA LYS A 12 -28.48 -16.16 -6.12
C LYS A 12 -29.18 -16.08 -7.47
N GLN A 13 -30.51 -15.91 -7.51
CA GLN A 13 -31.27 -15.77 -8.76
C GLN A 13 -31.12 -14.37 -9.38
N LEU A 14 -31.07 -13.31 -8.57
CA LEU A 14 -30.85 -11.93 -9.03
C LEU A 14 -29.43 -11.72 -9.55
N VAL A 15 -28.44 -12.25 -8.85
CA VAL A 15 -27.03 -12.18 -9.24
C VAL A 15 -26.70 -13.20 -10.34
N GLY A 16 -27.29 -14.40 -10.29
CA GLY A 16 -27.03 -15.47 -11.26
C GLY A 16 -27.67 -15.28 -12.64
N ALA A 17 -28.67 -14.40 -12.78
CA ALA A 17 -29.28 -14.07 -14.08
C ALA A 17 -28.43 -13.09 -14.91
N ASN A 18 -27.52 -12.34 -14.27
CA ASN A 18 -26.55 -11.48 -14.95
C ASN A 18 -25.33 -11.27 -14.01
N PRO A 19 -24.26 -12.08 -14.11
CA PRO A 19 -23.28 -12.33 -13.05
C PRO A 19 -22.33 -11.17 -12.71
N ASN A 20 -22.61 -9.94 -13.14
CA ASN A 20 -21.65 -8.83 -13.11
C ASN A 20 -22.19 -7.53 -12.49
N PHE A 21 -23.18 -7.61 -11.59
CA PHE A 21 -23.57 -6.44 -10.81
C PHE A 21 -22.53 -6.13 -9.73
N PRO A 22 -22.04 -4.88 -9.64
CA PRO A 22 -21.17 -4.48 -8.55
C PRO A 22 -21.86 -4.63 -7.20
N ILE A 23 -21.16 -5.24 -6.24
CA ILE A 23 -21.61 -5.44 -4.87
C ILE A 23 -21.07 -4.29 -4.04
N ILE A 24 -21.94 -3.60 -3.31
CA ILE A 24 -21.53 -2.55 -2.37
C ILE A 24 -21.57 -3.15 -0.97
N GLY A 25 -20.46 -3.04 -0.24
CA GLY A 25 -20.34 -3.54 1.12
C GLY A 25 -19.51 -2.62 2.01
N THR A 26 -19.54 -2.88 3.31
CA THR A 26 -18.75 -2.16 4.32
C THR A 26 -17.59 -3.03 4.76
N VAL A 27 -16.38 -2.48 4.79
CA VAL A 27 -15.18 -3.22 5.22
C VAL A 27 -15.25 -3.49 6.71
N THR A 28 -15.08 -4.75 7.10
CA THR A 28 -15.11 -5.20 8.51
C THR A 28 -13.75 -5.66 9.00
N GLU A 29 -12.90 -6.16 8.09
CA GLU A 29 -11.57 -6.65 8.42
C GLU A 29 -10.63 -6.44 7.22
N LEU A 30 -9.35 -6.23 7.51
CA LEU A 30 -8.29 -6.09 6.53
C LEU A 30 -7.17 -7.09 6.80
N GLN A 31 -6.73 -7.76 5.75
CA GLN A 31 -5.46 -8.48 5.71
C GLN A 31 -4.54 -7.83 4.67
N LYS A 32 -3.40 -8.47 4.39
CA LYS A 32 -2.40 -7.91 3.47
C LYS A 32 -2.91 -7.73 2.03
N GLU A 33 -3.65 -8.70 1.50
CA GLU A 33 -4.11 -8.68 0.10
C GLU A 33 -5.62 -8.89 -0.06
N THR A 34 -6.32 -9.06 1.06
CA THR A 34 -7.75 -9.37 1.13
C THR A 34 -8.43 -8.55 2.22
N CYS A 35 -9.75 -8.50 2.16
CA CYS A 35 -10.60 -7.91 3.19
C CYS A 35 -11.91 -8.68 3.32
N SER A 36 -12.63 -8.40 4.41
CA SER A 36 -13.99 -8.92 4.65
C SER A 36 -15.01 -7.80 4.49
N LEU A 37 -16.13 -8.08 3.81
CA LEU A 37 -17.20 -7.12 3.54
C LEU A 37 -18.51 -7.57 4.20
N ALA A 38 -19.13 -6.69 4.97
CA ALA A 38 -20.52 -6.82 5.38
C ALA A 38 -21.42 -6.24 4.29
N LEU A 39 -22.35 -7.05 3.77
CA LEU A 39 -23.44 -6.57 2.89
C LEU A 39 -24.68 -6.18 3.69
N ASP A 40 -24.85 -6.82 4.85
CA ASP A 40 -25.88 -6.61 5.86
C ASP A 40 -25.36 -7.15 7.20
N GLU A 41 -26.12 -7.02 8.29
CA GLU A 41 -25.71 -7.41 9.65
C GLU A 41 -25.25 -8.89 9.75
N ASP A 42 -25.93 -9.79 9.04
CA ASP A 42 -25.69 -11.25 9.10
C ASP A 42 -24.97 -11.81 7.86
N LEU A 43 -24.57 -10.96 6.91
CA LEU A 43 -23.99 -11.39 5.63
C LEU A 43 -22.60 -10.80 5.43
N ILE A 44 -21.60 -11.56 5.87
CA ILE A 44 -20.18 -11.26 5.70
C ILE A 44 -19.61 -12.12 4.57
N ILE A 45 -18.95 -11.46 3.63
CA ILE A 45 -18.15 -12.09 2.57
C ILE A 45 -16.68 -11.91 2.95
N THR A 46 -15.96 -13.02 3.09
CA THR A 46 -14.52 -13.02 3.39
C THR A 46 -13.70 -13.12 2.10
N ASP A 47 -12.38 -12.95 2.22
CA ASP A 47 -11.41 -13.20 1.15
C ASP A 47 -11.60 -12.35 -0.12
N VAL A 48 -12.21 -11.16 0.03
CA VAL A 48 -12.40 -10.22 -1.07
C VAL A 48 -11.07 -9.55 -1.40
N ARG A 49 -10.60 -9.72 -2.64
CA ARG A 49 -9.24 -9.31 -3.05
C ARG A 49 -9.10 -7.80 -3.19
N LEU A 50 -7.93 -7.29 -2.81
CA LEU A 50 -7.54 -5.89 -3.04
C LEU A 50 -6.73 -5.69 -4.34
N LYS A 51 -6.31 -6.78 -4.99
CA LYS A 51 -5.62 -6.79 -6.30
C LYS A 51 -6.04 -7.99 -7.16
N VAL A 52 -5.81 -7.89 -8.47
CA VAL A 52 -6.23 -8.92 -9.45
C VAL A 52 -5.46 -10.24 -9.25
N SER A 53 -4.15 -10.16 -9.04
CA SER A 53 -3.26 -11.33 -9.10
C SER A 53 -3.35 -12.20 -7.84
N TYR A 54 -3.59 -13.50 -8.06
CA TYR A 54 -3.47 -14.54 -7.04
C TYR A 54 -2.00 -14.99 -6.95
N GLY A 55 -1.42 -15.04 -5.75
CA GLY A 55 -0.15 -15.73 -5.51
C GLY A 55 1.12 -15.08 -6.06
N GLY A 56 1.46 -13.85 -5.64
CA GLY A 56 2.89 -13.48 -5.57
C GLY A 56 3.51 -12.69 -6.72
N SER A 57 2.73 -11.95 -7.52
CA SER A 57 3.35 -10.88 -8.32
C SER A 57 3.92 -9.82 -7.37
N GLU A 58 5.23 -9.59 -7.42
CA GLU A 58 5.87 -8.48 -6.69
C GLU A 58 5.50 -7.12 -7.27
N ASN A 59 4.97 -7.09 -8.50
CA ASN A 59 4.44 -5.88 -9.12
C ASN A 59 2.96 -5.73 -8.81
N TYR A 60 2.60 -4.69 -8.07
CA TYR A 60 1.21 -4.42 -7.70
C TYR A 60 0.98 -2.95 -7.32
N MET A 61 -0.30 -2.57 -7.33
CA MET A 61 -0.84 -1.42 -6.62
C MET A 61 -2.00 -1.94 -5.77
N ILE A 62 -2.01 -1.60 -4.49
CA ILE A 62 -3.08 -1.91 -3.55
C ILE A 62 -3.56 -0.61 -2.91
N GLN A 63 -4.88 -0.41 -2.93
CA GLN A 63 -5.57 0.59 -2.13
C GLN A 63 -6.21 -0.14 -0.96
N TYR A 64 -5.75 0.13 0.25
CA TYR A 64 -6.30 -0.45 1.46
C TYR A 64 -7.45 0.44 1.94
N PRO A 65 -8.70 -0.05 1.89
CA PRO A 65 -9.85 0.70 2.36
C PRO A 65 -9.83 0.81 3.88
N LYS A 66 -10.39 1.89 4.41
CA LYS A 66 -10.56 2.06 5.85
C LYS A 66 -11.57 1.06 6.42
N ILE A 67 -11.31 0.50 7.60
CA ILE A 67 -12.32 -0.32 8.29
C ILE A 67 -13.55 0.54 8.59
N GLY A 68 -14.74 0.02 8.29
CA GLY A 68 -16.01 0.74 8.36
C GLY A 68 -16.34 1.59 7.13
N SER A 69 -15.46 1.68 6.14
CA SER A 69 -15.76 2.39 4.88
C SER A 69 -16.49 1.51 3.88
N ARG A 70 -17.19 2.17 2.95
CA ARG A 70 -17.87 1.50 1.84
C ARG A 70 -16.91 1.22 0.70
N VAL A 71 -17.11 0.09 0.05
CA VAL A 71 -16.35 -0.31 -1.14
C VAL A 71 -17.28 -0.93 -2.16
N VAL A 72 -16.84 -0.94 -3.41
CA VAL A 72 -17.49 -1.64 -4.51
C VAL A 72 -16.62 -2.83 -4.89
N ALA A 73 -17.20 -4.02 -4.82
CA ALA A 73 -16.59 -5.27 -5.25
C ALA A 73 -17.25 -5.78 -6.53
N LEU A 74 -16.49 -6.48 -7.37
CA LEU A 74 -16.98 -7.15 -8.55
C LEU A 74 -16.39 -8.56 -8.63
N SER A 75 -17.17 -9.51 -9.13
CA SER A 75 -16.67 -10.86 -9.40
C SER A 75 -15.94 -10.87 -10.74
N ILE A 76 -14.75 -11.44 -10.79
CA ILE A 76 -14.01 -11.57 -12.05
C ILE A 76 -14.49 -12.79 -12.84
N SER A 77 -14.78 -13.91 -12.16
CA SER A 77 -15.26 -15.14 -12.77
C SER A 77 -16.80 -15.25 -12.90
N GLY A 78 -17.55 -14.35 -12.25
CA GLY A 78 -18.99 -14.47 -12.04
C GLY A 78 -19.37 -15.24 -10.76
N GLU A 79 -18.40 -15.81 -10.04
CA GLU A 79 -18.61 -16.47 -8.75
C GLU A 79 -18.33 -15.53 -7.56
N LEU A 80 -19.08 -15.68 -6.47
CA LEU A 80 -18.88 -14.88 -5.24
C LEU A 80 -17.58 -15.24 -4.49
N SER A 81 -16.99 -16.39 -4.80
CA SER A 81 -15.67 -16.82 -4.31
C SER A 81 -14.51 -16.02 -4.92
N ASP A 82 -14.76 -15.24 -5.98
CA ASP A 82 -13.74 -14.56 -6.77
C ASP A 82 -13.95 -13.05 -6.85
N LEU A 83 -14.32 -12.44 -5.71
CA LEU A 83 -14.59 -11.01 -5.61
C LEU A 83 -13.30 -10.19 -5.50
N MET A 84 -13.34 -9.00 -6.09
CA MET A 84 -12.27 -8.02 -6.04
C MET A 84 -12.83 -6.61 -5.84
N ILE A 85 -12.18 -5.81 -4.99
CA ILE A 85 -12.49 -4.39 -4.86
C ILE A 85 -12.11 -3.64 -6.13
N ILE A 86 -13.06 -2.91 -6.70
CA ILE A 86 -12.85 -2.03 -7.88
C ILE A 86 -12.88 -0.55 -7.52
N LYS A 87 -13.52 -0.19 -6.39
CA LYS A 87 -13.57 1.18 -5.86
C LYS A 87 -13.60 1.18 -4.34
N VAL A 88 -12.91 2.14 -3.76
CA VAL A 88 -12.83 2.42 -2.33
C VAL A 88 -13.34 3.83 -2.08
N ASP A 89 -14.17 4.01 -1.06
CA ASP A 89 -14.67 5.33 -0.64
C ASP A 89 -13.61 6.08 0.20
N GLU A 90 -13.23 5.52 1.36
CA GLU A 90 -12.17 6.04 2.21
C GLU A 90 -10.93 5.12 2.16
N ILE A 91 -9.79 5.66 1.74
CA ILE A 91 -8.52 4.92 1.66
C ILE A 91 -7.67 5.28 2.89
N GLU A 92 -7.14 4.26 3.58
CA GLU A 92 -6.19 4.46 4.69
C GLU A 92 -4.74 4.35 4.22
N LYS A 93 -4.46 3.49 3.25
CA LYS A 93 -3.10 3.20 2.81
C LYS A 93 -3.06 2.90 1.32
N ILE A 94 -2.03 3.37 0.62
CA ILE A 94 -1.76 3.04 -0.78
C ILE A 94 -0.35 2.48 -0.86
N GLU A 95 -0.22 1.29 -1.41
CA GLU A 95 1.08 0.64 -1.63
C GLU A 95 1.24 0.30 -3.11
N ILE A 96 2.37 0.72 -3.67
CA ILE A 96 2.78 0.38 -5.02
C ILE A 96 4.15 -0.29 -4.90
N ASN A 97 4.28 -1.45 -5.53
CA ASN A 97 5.57 -2.10 -5.72
C ASN A 97 5.78 -2.36 -7.21
N GLN A 98 6.93 -1.93 -7.74
CA GLN A 98 7.38 -2.17 -9.10
C GLN A 98 8.83 -2.63 -9.10
N ASN A 99 9.06 -3.94 -9.18
CA ASN A 99 10.37 -4.59 -9.20
C ASN A 99 11.27 -4.09 -8.05
N GLY A 100 10.69 -3.93 -6.86
CA GLY A 100 11.38 -3.46 -5.67
C GLY A 100 11.38 -1.93 -5.47
N LEU A 101 10.95 -1.14 -6.45
CA LEU A 101 10.60 0.26 -6.23
C LEU A 101 9.27 0.31 -5.47
N VAL A 102 9.31 0.76 -4.22
CA VAL A 102 8.15 0.82 -3.33
C VAL A 102 7.79 2.27 -3.02
N LEU A 103 6.53 2.60 -3.23
CA LEU A 103 5.89 3.81 -2.74
C LEU A 103 4.76 3.38 -1.78
N LEU A 104 4.84 3.83 -0.53
CA LEU A 104 3.80 3.62 0.48
C LEU A 104 3.32 4.97 1.00
N LEU A 105 2.02 5.20 0.95
CA LEU A 105 1.36 6.31 1.61
C LEU A 105 0.50 5.72 2.71
N ASP A 106 0.77 6.03 3.96
CA ASP A 106 0.08 5.46 5.10
C ASP A 106 -0.50 6.58 5.98
N SER A 107 -1.82 6.73 5.95
CA SER A 107 -2.51 7.74 6.76
C SER A 107 -2.71 7.32 8.21
N THR A 108 -2.48 6.03 8.54
CA THR A 108 -2.61 5.53 9.92
C THR A 108 -1.48 6.05 10.80
N ASP A 109 -0.28 6.20 10.24
CA ASP A 109 0.86 6.80 10.93
C ASP A 109 1.29 8.16 10.34
N GLY A 110 0.65 8.60 9.25
CA GLY A 110 0.87 9.88 8.59
C GLY A 110 2.18 9.95 7.80
N LYS A 111 2.75 8.82 7.37
CA LYS A 111 4.06 8.76 6.73
C LYS A 111 4.01 8.32 5.27
N VAL A 112 5.10 8.64 4.57
CA VAL A 112 5.38 8.19 3.21
C VAL A 112 6.68 7.40 3.20
N CYS A 113 6.70 6.24 2.55
CA CYS A 113 7.91 5.47 2.26
C CYS A 113 8.21 5.55 0.76
N ILE A 114 9.44 5.89 0.42
CA ILE A 114 9.99 5.80 -0.93
C ILE A 114 11.29 5.02 -0.83
N LYS A 115 11.35 3.85 -1.46
CA LYS A 115 12.55 3.00 -1.44
C LYS A 115 12.67 2.18 -2.72
N ASN A 116 13.89 1.73 -3.00
CA ASN A 116 14.15 0.65 -3.95
C ASN A 116 14.81 -0.53 -3.19
N ASN A 117 15.33 -1.52 -3.91
CA ASN A 117 16.00 -2.68 -3.31
C ASN A 117 17.30 -2.35 -2.54
N SER A 118 17.88 -1.16 -2.72
CA SER A 118 19.19 -0.81 -2.18
C SER A 118 19.17 0.37 -1.19
N ARG A 119 18.25 1.33 -1.36
CA ARG A 119 18.17 2.56 -0.56
C ARG A 119 16.72 2.93 -0.29
N SER A 120 16.49 3.53 0.87
CA SER A 120 15.25 4.24 1.18
C SER A 120 15.52 5.72 1.42
N LEU A 121 14.51 6.55 1.22
CA LEU A 121 14.62 7.99 1.46
C LEU A 121 14.92 8.29 2.93
N ILE A 122 14.35 7.51 3.86
CA ILE A 122 14.62 7.66 5.29
C ILE A 122 16.09 7.34 5.63
N ASP A 123 16.66 6.29 5.05
CA ASP A 123 18.07 5.94 5.27
C ASP A 123 19.01 7.04 4.73
N LEU A 124 18.65 7.65 3.60
CA LEU A 124 19.43 8.76 3.02
C LEU A 124 19.40 10.00 3.91
N PHE A 125 18.23 10.39 4.45
CA PHE A 125 18.15 11.51 5.38
C PHE A 125 18.80 11.21 6.73
N GLN A 126 18.78 9.95 7.17
CA GLN A 126 19.51 9.52 8.37
C GLN A 126 21.03 9.63 8.14
N LEU A 127 21.53 9.14 7.00
CA LEU A 127 22.93 9.30 6.61
C LEU A 127 23.36 10.77 6.54
N LEU A 128 22.52 11.64 5.97
CA LEU A 128 22.76 13.09 5.93
C LEU A 128 22.83 13.67 7.35
N THR A 129 21.85 13.35 8.20
CA THR A 129 21.79 13.81 9.59
C THR A 129 23.04 13.42 10.37
N ASP A 130 23.48 12.17 10.25
CA ASP A 130 24.66 11.67 10.95
C ASP A 130 25.97 12.24 10.38
N THR A 131 25.97 12.58 9.08
CA THR A 131 27.08 13.30 8.46
C THR A 131 27.17 14.73 8.99
N LEU A 132 26.04 15.43 9.14
CA LEU A 132 25.99 16.78 9.69
C LEU A 132 26.40 16.82 11.16
N LYS A 133 25.93 15.86 11.98
CA LYS A 133 26.35 15.73 13.39
C LYS A 133 27.86 15.52 13.54
N GLY A 134 28.46 14.79 12.59
CA GLY A 134 29.88 14.47 12.56
C GLY A 134 30.72 15.38 11.67
N LEU A 135 30.18 16.51 11.19
CA LEU A 135 30.84 17.38 10.22
C LEU A 135 32.14 17.94 10.82
N LYS A 136 33.26 17.60 10.19
CA LYS A 136 34.57 18.13 10.53
C LYS A 136 35.14 18.89 9.35
N VAL A 137 35.59 20.11 9.59
CA VAL A 137 36.26 20.97 8.61
C VAL A 137 37.64 21.35 9.11
N PHE A 138 38.57 21.59 8.19
CA PHE A 138 39.89 22.12 8.55
C PHE A 138 39.80 23.64 8.78
N THR A 139 40.34 24.13 9.89
CA THR A 139 40.49 25.57 10.16
C THR A 139 41.85 25.85 10.79
N SER A 140 42.70 26.62 10.12
CA SER A 140 43.96 27.12 10.72
C SER A 140 43.86 28.59 11.16
N THR A 141 43.14 29.42 10.41
CA THR A 141 42.60 30.76 10.73
C THR A 141 41.89 31.29 9.47
N GLY A 142 40.71 31.90 9.57
CA GLY A 142 39.94 32.38 8.41
C GLY A 142 38.72 31.50 8.08
N ALA A 143 38.16 31.65 6.87
CA ALA A 143 36.97 30.91 6.45
C ALA A 143 37.20 29.39 6.46
N SER A 144 36.15 28.62 6.79
CA SER A 144 36.21 27.16 6.87
C SER A 144 36.71 26.54 5.56
N GLY A 145 37.63 25.57 5.67
CA GLY A 145 38.10 24.78 4.54
C GLY A 145 37.10 23.71 4.10
N THR A 146 37.54 22.86 3.17
CA THR A 146 36.75 21.70 2.74
C THR A 146 36.56 20.69 3.89
N PRO A 147 35.45 19.91 3.90
CA PRO A 147 35.26 18.85 4.88
C PRO A 147 36.42 17.85 4.89
N LEU A 148 36.72 17.25 6.04
CA LEU A 148 37.75 16.22 6.14
C LEU A 148 37.39 14.97 5.31
N PRO A 149 38.39 14.14 4.92
CA PRO A 149 38.17 13.00 4.01
C PRO A 149 37.08 12.01 4.45
N ASP A 150 36.94 11.78 5.76
CA ASP A 150 35.90 10.92 6.33
C ASP A 150 34.49 11.48 6.10
N THR A 151 34.34 12.80 6.24
CA THR A 151 33.08 13.51 5.95
C THR A 151 32.79 13.52 4.45
N GLN A 152 33.81 13.79 3.62
CA GLN A 152 33.67 13.75 2.16
C GLN A 152 33.17 12.39 1.67
N LYS A 153 33.70 11.29 2.22
CA LYS A 153 33.25 9.94 1.88
C LYS A 153 31.75 9.74 2.16
N LYS A 154 31.25 10.22 3.29
CA LYS A 154 29.82 10.11 3.64
C LYS A 154 28.94 10.97 2.73
N LEU A 155 29.40 12.16 2.37
CA LEU A 155 28.70 13.03 1.41
C LEU A 155 28.60 12.40 0.02
N ILE A 156 29.68 11.76 -0.45
CA ILE A 156 29.69 11.01 -1.72
C ILE A 156 28.75 9.80 -1.65
N ASP A 157 28.69 9.08 -0.53
CA ASP A 157 27.76 7.96 -0.35
C ASP A 157 26.29 8.44 -0.35
N PHE A 158 26.01 9.56 0.31
CA PHE A 158 24.70 10.20 0.26
C PHE A 158 24.32 10.61 -1.18
N GLU A 159 25.20 11.30 -1.90
CA GLU A 159 24.96 11.72 -3.29
C GLU A 159 24.71 10.52 -4.21
N THR A 160 25.52 9.46 -4.08
CA THR A 160 25.38 8.22 -4.84
C THR A 160 24.04 7.54 -4.53
N GLY A 161 23.70 7.43 -3.25
CA GLY A 161 22.45 6.84 -2.80
C GLY A 161 21.23 7.64 -3.27
N PHE A 162 21.28 8.97 -3.18
CA PHE A 162 20.25 9.88 -3.66
C PHE A 162 19.99 9.68 -5.16
N LYS A 163 21.04 9.68 -5.99
CA LYS A 163 20.96 9.45 -7.44
C LYS A 163 20.50 8.03 -7.81
N SER A 164 20.66 7.06 -6.91
CA SER A 164 20.17 5.69 -7.13
C SER A 164 18.67 5.54 -6.89
N LEU A 165 18.06 6.46 -6.14
CA LEU A 165 16.65 6.40 -5.74
C LEU A 165 15.77 7.39 -6.51
N LEU A 166 16.26 8.61 -6.73
CA LEU A 166 15.50 9.71 -7.32
C LEU A 166 16.04 10.07 -8.70
N LYS A 167 15.12 10.36 -9.64
CA LYS A 167 15.44 10.82 -11.00
C LYS A 167 15.32 12.34 -11.11
#